data_AF-T0J850-F1
#
_entry.id   AF-T0J850-F1
#
_cell.length_a   1.000
_cell.length_b   1.000
_cell.length_c   1.000
_cell.angle_alpha   90.00
_cell.angle_beta   90.00
_cell.angle_gamma   90.00
#
_symmetry.space_group_name_H-M   'P 1'
#
loop_
_entity.id
_entity.type
_entity.pdbx_description
1 polymer ?
#
loop_
_entity_poly.entity_id
_entity_poly.type
_entity_poly.pdbx_seq_one_letter_code
_entity_poly.pdbx_strand_id
1 'polypeptide(L)'
;MNWYAILAIYFLFWVLSGFIMLPFGIRTPDETGEVLLKGQADSAPSNFRPWRVVVRTTILSAVLFGLYYANYVEGWVTMDRFSALHRAG
;
A
#
# COMPACT_ATOMS: atom_id res chain seq x y z
N MET A 1 -22.66 -0.76 -7.00
CA MET A 1 -21.88 -1.76 -6.24
C MET A 1 -22.56 -2.09 -4.91
N ASN A 2 -22.51 -3.35 -4.47
CA ASN A 2 -22.91 -3.74 -3.12
C ASN A 2 -21.92 -3.17 -2.08
N TRP A 3 -22.39 -2.73 -0.92
CA TRP A 3 -21.56 -2.15 0.14
C TRP A 3 -20.54 -3.17 0.70
N TYR A 4 -20.91 -4.44 0.77
CA TYR A 4 -20.00 -5.52 1.14
C TYR A 4 -18.84 -5.64 0.14
N ALA A 5 -19.11 -5.50 -1.16
CA ALA A 5 -18.08 -5.56 -2.19
C ALA A 5 -17.13 -4.37 -2.10
N ILE A 6 -17.65 -3.18 -1.81
CA ILE A 6 -16.85 -1.97 -1.59
C ILE A 6 -15.86 -2.19 -0.44
N LEU A 7 -16.33 -2.68 0.70
CA LEU A 7 -15.47 -2.97 1.86
C LEU A 7 -14.45 -4.07 1.57
N ALA A 8 -14.86 -5.15 0.91
CA ALA A 8 -13.97 -6.26 0.56
C ALA A 8 -12.83 -5.81 -0.36
N ILE A 9 -13.15 -5.02 -1.38
CA ILE A 9 -12.16 -4.49 -2.33
C ILE A 9 -11.22 -3.49 -1.63
N TYR A 10 -11.76 -2.58 -0.81
CA TYR A 10 -10.94 -1.67 -0.02
C TYR A 10 -9.97 -2.43 0.90
N PHE A 11 -10.45 -3.47 1.59
CA PHE A 11 -9.61 -4.31 2.45
C PHE A 11 -8.51 -5.02 1.66
N LEU A 12 -8.83 -5.52 0.46
CA LEU A 12 -7.83 -6.12 -0.43
C LEU A 12 -6.74 -5.10 -0.82
N PHE A 13 -7.10 -3.89 -1.24
CA PHE A 13 -6.15 -2.82 -1.54
C PHE A 13 -5.31 -2.45 -0.31
N TRP A 14 -5.91 -2.43 0.87
CA TRP A 14 -5.23 -2.12 2.13
C TRP A 14 -4.19 -3.19 2.49
N VAL A 15 -4.54 -4.47 2.39
CA VAL A 15 -3.62 -5.60 2.65
C VAL A 15 -2.46 -5.60 1.62
N LEU A 16 -2.75 -5.44 0.33
CA LEU A 16 -1.74 -5.37 -0.72
C LEU A 16 -0.78 -4.19 -0.52
N SER A 17 -1.32 -3.01 -0.18
CA SER A 17 -0.52 -1.83 0.16
C SER A 17 0.35 -2.07 1.39
N GLY A 18 -0.15 -2.84 2.36
CA GLY A 18 0.60 -3.25 3.54
C GLY A 18 1.86 -4.02 3.17
N PHE A 19 1.73 -5.06 2.33
CA PHE A 19 2.88 -5.82 1.83
C PHE A 19 3.88 -4.95 1.07
N ILE A 20 3.39 -4.02 0.23
CA ILE A 20 4.25 -3.08 -0.50
C ILE A 20 4.99 -2.14 0.46
N MET A 21 4.37 -1.74 1.57
CA MET A 21 4.93 -0.79 2.54
C MET A 21 5.89 -1.42 3.57
N LEU A 22 5.85 -2.74 3.79
CA LEU A 22 6.76 -3.45 4.70
C LEU A 22 8.25 -3.10 4.50
N PRO A 23 8.83 -3.12 3.28
CA PRO A 23 10.25 -2.81 3.07
C PRO A 23 10.61 -1.35 3.42
N PHE A 24 9.65 -0.43 3.49
CA PHE A 24 9.88 0.98 3.77
C PHE A 24 9.74 1.36 5.25
N GLY A 25 9.43 0.37 6.11
CA GLY A 25 9.21 0.53 7.55
C GLY A 25 10.36 0.06 8.44
N ILE A 26 11.31 -0.68 7.86
CA ILE A 26 12.47 -1.25 8.55
C ILE A 26 13.71 -0.39 8.27
N ARG A 27 14.10 0.43 9.24
CA ARG A 27 15.43 1.04 9.28
C ARG A 27 16.19 0.44 10.44
N THR A 28 17.29 -0.21 10.12
CA THR A 28 18.21 -0.81 11.10
C THR A 28 19.11 0.30 11.64
N PRO A 29 19.52 0.28 12.93
CA PRO A 29 20.33 1.33 13.54
C PRO A 29 21.62 1.69 12.79
N ASP A 30 22.14 0.73 11.99
CA ASP A 30 23.31 0.85 11.11
C ASP A 30 23.21 1.99 10.08
N GLU A 31 21.99 2.40 9.68
CA GLU A 31 21.78 3.47 8.69
C GLU A 31 21.66 4.88 9.28
N THR A 32 21.57 5.02 10.61
CA THR A 32 21.25 6.30 11.28
C THR A 32 22.43 6.95 12.00
N GLY A 33 23.57 6.24 12.13
CA GLY A 33 24.76 6.76 12.81
C GLY A 33 24.56 7.05 14.31
N GLU A 34 23.50 6.50 14.92
CA GLU A 34 23.25 6.66 16.36
C GLU A 34 24.15 5.74 17.18
N VAL A 35 24.83 6.33 18.16
CA VAL A 35 25.79 5.64 19.03
C VAL A 35 25.05 4.59 19.86
N LEU A 36 25.32 3.32 19.58
CA LEU A 36 24.80 2.19 20.34
C LEU A 36 25.19 2.34 21.82
N LEU A 37 24.20 2.44 22.70
CA LEU A 37 24.41 2.45 24.15
C LEU A 37 24.90 1.07 24.61
N LYS A 38 25.97 1.07 25.41
CA LYS A 38 26.69 -0.11 25.90
C LYS A 38 25.72 -1.10 26.58
N GLY A 39 25.38 -2.20 25.90
CA GLY A 39 24.45 -3.24 26.38
C GLY A 39 23.25 -3.53 25.48
N GLN A 40 23.00 -2.75 24.42
CA GLN A 40 22.07 -3.15 23.36
C GLN A 40 22.75 -4.10 22.36
N ALA A 41 22.04 -5.15 21.95
CA ALA A 41 22.47 -5.99 20.83
C ALA A 41 22.42 -5.18 19.53
N ASP A 42 23.47 -5.26 18.69
CA ASP A 42 23.60 -4.62 17.37
C ASP A 42 22.35 -4.79 16.47
N SER A 43 21.55 -5.81 16.74
CA SER A 43 20.41 -6.22 15.91
C SER A 43 19.04 -5.74 16.40
N ALA A 44 18.95 -5.06 17.55
CA ALA A 44 17.68 -4.56 18.06
C ALA A 44 17.29 -3.26 17.32
N PRO A 45 16.17 -3.21 16.58
CA PRO A 45 15.76 -1.99 15.89
C PRO A 45 15.41 -0.92 16.93
N SER A 46 16.24 0.11 17.09
CA SER A 46 16.03 1.12 18.15
C SER A 46 14.75 1.94 17.96
N ASN A 47 14.15 1.91 16.76
CA ASN A 47 13.02 2.76 16.43
C ASN A 47 12.06 2.13 15.40
N PHE A 48 11.63 0.87 15.62
CA PHE A 48 10.54 0.31 14.82
C PHE A 48 9.24 1.07 15.14
N ARG A 49 8.77 1.91 14.21
CA ARG A 49 7.55 2.72 14.35
C ARG A 49 6.42 2.13 13.49
N PRO A 50 5.79 1.03 13.92
CA PRO A 50 4.77 0.32 13.12
C PRO A 50 3.60 1.24 12.74
N TRP A 51 3.27 2.22 13.59
CA TRP A 51 2.22 3.20 13.32
C TRP A 51 2.48 4.02 12.05
N ARG A 52 3.74 4.36 11.74
CA ARG A 52 4.07 5.11 10.51
C ARG A 52 3.82 4.27 9.26
N VAL A 53 4.06 2.96 9.34
CA VAL A 53 3.78 2.02 8.25
C VAL A 53 2.28 1.95 8.02
N VAL A 54 1.48 1.77 9.08
CA VAL A 54 0.02 1.71 8.99
C VAL A 54 -0.58 2.97 8.35
N VAL A 55 -0.09 4.16 8.75
CA VAL A 55 -0.56 5.43 8.18
C VAL A 55 -0.22 5.53 6.69
N ARG A 56 1.03 5.20 6.29
CA ARG A 56 1.44 5.20 4.89
C ARG A 56 0.65 4.20 4.05
N THR A 57 0.44 3.00 4.57
CA THR A 57 -0.39 1.95 3.95
C THR A 57 -1.81 2.43 3.72
N THR A 58 -2.42 3.08 4.72
CA THR A 58 -3.80 3.58 4.64
C THR A 58 -3.94 4.71 3.62
N ILE A 59 -2.95 5.61 3.55
CA ILE A 59 -2.92 6.67 2.53
C ILE A 59 -2.81 6.05 1.13
N LEU A 60 -1.87 5.12 0.94
CA LEU A 60 -1.66 4.47 -0.36
C LEU A 60 -2.91 3.70 -0.80
N SER A 61 -3.51 2.93 0.10
CA SER A 61 -4.72 2.15 -0.21
C SER A 61 -5.91 3.05 -0.50
N ALA A 62 -6.08 4.16 0.22
CA ALA A 62 -7.14 5.13 -0.02
C ALA A 62 -7.01 5.78 -1.40
N VAL A 63 -5.79 6.12 -1.83
CA VAL A 63 -5.52 6.68 -3.17
C VAL A 63 -5.84 5.65 -4.25
N LEU A 64 -5.32 4.42 -4.13
CA LEU A 64 -5.56 3.36 -5.12
C LEU A 64 -7.05 2.99 -5.22
N PHE A 65 -7.71 2.84 -4.07
CA PHE A 65 -9.14 2.55 -4.04
C PHE A 65 -9.96 3.73 -4.60
N GLY A 66 -9.59 4.97 -4.27
CA GLY A 66 -10.24 6.16 -4.80
C GLY A 66 -10.13 6.25 -6.33
N LEU A 67 -8.96 5.94 -6.88
CA LEU A 67 -8.75 5.91 -8.32
C LEU A 67 -9.56 4.80 -9.00
N TYR A 68 -9.59 3.61 -8.39
CA TYR A 68 -10.43 2.50 -8.84
C TYR A 68 -11.92 2.87 -8.83
N TYR A 69 -12.40 3.48 -7.74
CA TYR A 69 -13.79 3.88 -7.59
C TYR A 69 -14.18 5.01 -8.55
N ALA A 70 -13.32 6.00 -8.74
CA ALA A 70 -13.52 7.06 -9.73
C ALA A 70 -13.63 6.48 -11.15
N ASN A 71 -12.74 5.54 -11.49
CA ASN A 71 -12.84 4.82 -12.76
C ASN A 71 -14.12 4.00 -12.88
N TYR A 72 -14.58 3.39 -11.78
CA TYR A 72 -15.83 2.63 -11.75
C TYR A 72 -17.07 3.51 -12.01
N VAL A 73 -17.07 4.75 -11.49
CA VAL A 73 -18.19 5.70 -11.69
C VAL A 73 -18.16 6.34 -13.07
N GLU A 74 -16.99 6.81 -13.51
CA GLU A 74 -16.86 7.57 -14.75
C GLU A 74 -16.64 6.68 -16.00
N GLY A 75 -16.22 5.44 -15.80
CA GLY A 75 -16.00 4.49 -16.90
C GLY A 75 -14.83 4.83 -17.83
N TRP A 76 -13.80 5.55 -17.35
CA TRP A 76 -12.65 5.93 -18.19
C TRP A 76 -11.92 4.71 -18.79
N VAL A 77 -11.75 3.64 -18.02
CA VAL A 77 -11.12 2.40 -18.45
C VAL A 77 -12.20 1.32 -18.50
N THR A 78 -12.83 1.18 -19.67
CA THR A 78 -13.86 0.16 -19.94
C THR A 78 -13.26 -1.02 -20.70
N MET A 79 -13.64 -2.25 -20.33
CA MET A 79 -13.22 -3.48 -21.02
C MET A 79 -13.61 -3.50 -22.51
N ASP A 80 -14.69 -2.80 -22.86
CA ASP A 80 -15.14 -2.69 -24.25
C ASP A 80 -14.07 -2.04 -25.15
N ARG A 81 -13.31 -1.05 -24.66
CA ARG A 81 -12.22 -0.43 -25.43
C ARG A 81 -11.09 -1.40 -25.74
N PHE A 82 -10.74 -2.28 -24.80
CA PHE A 82 -9.71 -3.29 -25.00
C PHE A 82 -10.20 -4.42 -25.93
N SER A 83 -11.48 -4.79 -25.83
CA SER A 83 -12.06 -5.82 -26.72
C SER A 83 -12.18 -5.37 -28.17
N ALA A 84 -12.40 -4.07 -28.42
CA ALA A 84 -12.41 -3.49 -29.75
C ALA A 84 -11.01 -3.45 -30.35
N LEU A 85 -9.98 -3.14 -29.54
CA LEU A 85 -8.58 -3.18 -29.97
C LEU A 85 -8.12 -4.59 -30.35
N HIS A 86 -8.52 -5.61 -29.57
CA HIS A 86 -8.16 -7.01 -29.87
C HIS A 86 -8.87 -7.55 -31.13
N ARG A 87 -10.09 -7.09 -31.44
CA ARG A 87 -10.81 -7.47 -32.67
C ARG A 87 -10.33 -6.75 -33.93
N ALA A 88 -9.55 -5.69 -33.78
CA ALA A 88 -9.08 -4.84 -34.89
C ALA A 88 -7.65 -5.16 -35.36
N GLY A 89 -7.00 -6.20 -34.81
CA GLY A 89 -5.71 -6.74 -35.26
C GLY A 89 -5.84 -8.22 -35.57
#